data_AF-A0A7K2NQE3-F1
#
_entry.id   AF-A0A7K2NQE3-F1
#
_cell.length_a   1.000
_cell.length_b   1.000
_cell.length_c   1.000
_cell.angle_alpha   90.00
_cell.angle_beta   90.00
_cell.angle_gamma   90.00
#
_symmetry.space_group_name_H-M   'P 1'
#
loop_
_entity.id
_entity.type
_entity.pdbx_description
1 polymer ?
#
loop_
_entity_poly.entity_id
_entity_poly.type
_entity_poly.pdbx_seq_one_letter_code
_entity_poly.pdbx_strand_id
1 'polypeptide(L)'
;MRLDELNAQERRLWDAFPQGRPVDLRDDPSPSDPVVRSEVVAALLLGANPDHDPGDRPALRLTGAHLTGRLDIGFTEVAVPVRLTDCRFDEAPLLQGARTRELALTGCVLPGLLADTAQIDGRLVVSHCTLTGPLVLTRVQVNGDVDLRDTVVRHPAGEAIPAVHARVGGDALCANLAVEGTFRLSGASIEGEFDLEGASLRAPGGHALDAYHIRVAEDFTCHPGFSAEGRIILSGATVAAAVGFCGARLSNPGDIALEAVDVTVGRNFDLGLGLTVDGAVKLDGTHVGTELSFRDAELTHKDGTALSLRATQARETDLRTRRPVDAVVDARNARLGTLYDAQETWPTDLRLADATYETLAFPLPAAQRVRWIRRTTG
;
A
#
# COMPACT_ATOMS: atom_id res chain seq x y z
N MET A 1 14.43 27.59 -25.73
CA MET A 1 15.29 28.02 -24.61
C MET A 1 16.60 28.53 -25.18
N ARG A 2 17.14 29.65 -24.70
CA ARG A 2 18.46 30.12 -25.15
C ARG A 2 19.53 29.73 -24.13
N LEU A 3 20.67 29.21 -24.59
CA LEU A 3 21.73 28.66 -23.72
C LEU A 3 22.44 29.72 -22.85
N ASP A 4 22.38 30.98 -23.27
CA ASP A 4 22.91 32.15 -22.57
C ASP A 4 22.02 32.60 -21.39
N GLU A 5 20.79 32.08 -21.30
CA GLU A 5 19.86 32.33 -20.20
C GLU A 5 19.99 31.29 -19.07
N LEU A 6 20.84 30.27 -19.22
CA LEU A 6 21.06 29.25 -18.19
C LEU A 6 21.91 29.81 -17.05
N ASN A 7 21.48 29.56 -15.82
CA ASN A 7 22.30 29.84 -14.65
C ASN A 7 23.47 28.83 -14.52
N ALA A 8 24.39 29.05 -13.59
CA ALA A 8 25.58 28.20 -13.45
C ALA A 8 25.24 26.72 -13.14
N GLN A 9 24.19 26.48 -12.35
CA GLN A 9 23.76 25.13 -11.93
C GLN A 9 23.05 24.40 -13.09
N GLU A 10 22.17 25.10 -13.78
CA GLU A 10 21.51 24.65 -15.00
C GLU A 10 22.51 24.33 -16.10
N ARG A 11 23.56 25.15 -16.26
CA ARG A 11 24.63 24.89 -17.24
C ARG A 11 25.43 23.63 -16.90
N ARG A 12 25.77 23.43 -15.62
CA ARG A 12 26.41 22.19 -15.15
C ARG A 12 25.55 20.96 -15.46
N LEU A 13 24.25 21.05 -15.20
CA LEU A 13 23.30 19.98 -15.52
C LEU A 13 23.23 19.72 -17.03
N TRP A 14 23.11 20.79 -17.81
CA TRP A 14 23.07 20.74 -19.27
C TRP A 14 24.28 20.03 -19.87
N ASP A 15 25.49 20.38 -19.43
CA ASP A 15 26.75 19.82 -19.94
C ASP A 15 27.01 18.37 -19.42
N ALA A 16 26.39 17.97 -18.31
CA ALA A 16 26.52 16.63 -17.74
C ALA A 16 25.52 15.62 -18.36
N PHE A 17 24.37 16.09 -18.82
CA PHE A 17 23.24 15.28 -19.26
C PHE A 17 23.56 14.29 -20.40
N PRO A 18 24.26 14.68 -21.51
CA PRO A 18 24.53 13.76 -22.63
C PRO A 18 25.29 12.50 -22.21
N GLN A 19 26.25 12.64 -21.30
CA GLN A 19 27.04 11.53 -20.76
C GLN A 19 26.38 10.86 -19.55
N GLY A 20 25.25 11.40 -19.09
CA GLY A 20 24.57 10.98 -17.87
C GLY A 20 25.40 11.17 -16.60
N ARG A 21 26.34 12.11 -16.55
CA ARG A 21 27.17 12.32 -15.36
C ARG A 21 26.30 12.86 -14.20
N PRO A 22 26.48 12.38 -12.96
CA PRO A 22 25.75 12.91 -11.81
C PRO A 22 26.15 14.36 -11.51
N VAL A 23 25.17 15.19 -11.17
CA VAL A 23 25.36 16.58 -10.74
C VAL A 23 24.87 16.72 -9.31
N ASP A 24 25.80 16.88 -8.37
CA ASP A 24 25.50 17.20 -6.97
C ASP A 24 25.67 18.71 -6.74
N LEU A 25 24.61 19.34 -6.23
CA LEU A 25 24.56 20.77 -5.93
C LEU A 25 24.66 21.05 -4.42
N ARG A 26 24.73 20.03 -3.55
CA ARG A 26 24.90 20.20 -2.09
C ARG A 26 26.31 20.69 -1.72
N ASP A 27 27.29 20.34 -2.57
CA ASP A 27 28.69 20.75 -2.41
C ASP A 27 28.97 22.16 -2.96
N ASP A 28 27.95 22.88 -3.45
CA ASP A 28 28.11 24.24 -3.97
C ASP A 28 28.39 25.20 -2.80
N PRO A 29 29.56 25.88 -2.76
CA PRO A 29 29.92 26.78 -1.66
C PRO A 29 29.05 28.04 -1.57
N SER A 30 28.10 28.23 -2.49
CA SER A 30 27.17 29.35 -2.47
C SER A 30 26.21 29.27 -1.28
N PRO A 31 25.97 30.37 -0.55
CA PRO A 31 24.99 30.41 0.54
C PRO A 31 23.52 30.39 0.05
N SER A 32 23.29 30.45 -1.27
CA SER A 32 21.96 30.38 -1.88
C SER A 32 21.55 28.94 -2.16
N ASP A 33 20.27 28.63 -1.96
CA ASP A 33 19.67 27.37 -2.39
C ASP A 33 19.97 27.12 -3.89
N PRO A 34 20.44 25.94 -4.29
CA PRO A 34 20.80 25.67 -5.67
C PRO A 34 19.54 25.55 -6.55
N VAL A 35 19.20 26.64 -7.24
CA VAL A 35 17.99 26.76 -8.05
C VAL A 35 18.21 26.22 -9.47
N VAL A 36 17.34 25.30 -9.88
CA VAL A 36 17.25 24.80 -11.26
C VAL A 36 15.81 25.00 -11.72
N ARG A 37 15.58 25.71 -12.82
CA ARG A 37 14.21 25.85 -13.33
C ARG A 37 13.71 24.52 -13.90
N SER A 38 12.48 24.17 -13.56
CA SER A 38 11.82 22.97 -14.08
C SER A 38 11.68 22.96 -15.60
N GLU A 39 11.60 24.13 -16.24
CA GLU A 39 11.56 24.25 -17.71
C GLU A 39 12.85 23.76 -18.38
N VAL A 40 14.02 23.94 -17.72
CA VAL A 40 15.31 23.46 -18.22
C VAL A 40 15.39 21.95 -18.12
N VAL A 41 14.90 21.40 -17.00
CA VAL A 41 14.81 19.95 -16.79
C VAL A 41 13.88 19.33 -17.83
N ALA A 42 12.68 19.89 -18.02
CA ALA A 42 11.74 19.43 -19.05
C ALA A 42 12.40 19.49 -20.44
N ALA A 43 13.04 20.61 -20.80
CA ALA A 43 13.71 20.74 -22.09
C ALA A 43 14.78 19.66 -22.32
N LEU A 44 15.61 19.34 -21.32
CA LEU A 44 16.59 18.25 -21.41
C LEU A 44 15.91 16.88 -21.63
N LEU A 45 14.88 16.57 -20.84
CA LEU A 45 14.13 15.32 -20.96
C LEU A 45 13.42 15.17 -22.32
N LEU A 46 13.07 16.30 -22.94
CA LEU A 46 12.41 16.37 -24.25
C LEU A 46 13.40 16.60 -25.42
N GLY A 47 14.71 16.41 -25.18
CA GLY A 47 15.72 16.33 -26.24
C GLY A 47 16.34 17.65 -26.68
N ALA A 48 16.26 18.72 -25.88
CA ALA A 48 16.83 20.02 -26.24
C ALA A 48 18.38 20.05 -26.27
N ASN A 49 19.06 19.03 -25.75
CA ASN A 49 20.51 18.84 -25.86
C ASN A 49 20.83 17.57 -26.69
N PRO A 50 20.80 17.65 -28.03
CA PRO A 50 21.03 16.49 -28.90
C PRO A 50 22.52 16.14 -29.06
N ASP A 51 23.43 16.96 -28.53
CA ASP A 51 24.87 16.79 -28.71
C ASP A 51 25.39 15.64 -27.83
N HIS A 52 25.34 14.42 -28.38
CA HIS A 52 25.90 13.22 -27.77
C HIS A 52 26.68 12.38 -28.79
N ASP A 53 27.82 11.83 -28.39
CA ASP A 53 28.64 10.95 -29.23
C ASP A 53 28.11 9.51 -29.20
N PRO A 54 28.37 8.68 -30.25
CA PRO A 54 28.07 7.26 -30.20
C PRO A 54 28.71 6.58 -28.98
N GLY A 55 27.88 5.99 -28.11
CA GLY A 55 28.31 5.34 -26.87
C GLY A 55 27.97 6.14 -25.60
N ASP A 56 27.60 7.40 -25.75
CA ASP A 56 27.04 8.20 -24.65
C ASP A 56 25.75 7.57 -24.09
N ARG A 57 25.50 7.86 -22.81
CA ARG A 57 24.35 7.31 -22.07
C ARG A 57 23.59 8.45 -21.39
N PRO A 58 22.79 9.22 -22.14
CA PRO A 58 22.08 10.35 -21.59
C PRO A 58 21.21 9.95 -20.39
N ALA A 59 21.25 10.75 -19.33
CA ALA A 59 20.48 10.52 -18.11
C ALA A 59 20.33 11.82 -17.31
N LEU A 60 19.18 11.99 -16.67
CA LEU A 60 19.00 13.04 -15.68
C LEU A 60 19.40 12.49 -14.30
N ARG A 61 20.48 13.02 -13.72
CA ARG A 61 20.98 12.64 -12.40
C ARG A 61 21.33 13.90 -11.62
N LEU A 62 20.39 14.37 -10.80
CA LEU A 62 20.50 15.63 -10.08
C LEU A 62 20.29 15.42 -8.59
N THR A 63 21.16 16.01 -7.78
CA THR A 63 21.11 15.92 -6.33
C THR A 63 21.11 17.30 -5.68
N GLY A 64 20.22 17.48 -4.70
CA GLY A 64 20.20 18.65 -3.83
C GLY A 64 19.65 19.91 -4.46
N ALA A 65 18.86 19.83 -5.53
CA ALA A 65 18.37 21.01 -6.26
C ALA A 65 17.01 21.52 -5.73
N HIS A 66 16.82 22.83 -5.76
CA HIS A 66 15.50 23.47 -5.67
C HIS A 66 14.95 23.70 -7.08
N LEU A 67 13.92 22.92 -7.44
CA LEU A 67 13.23 22.96 -8.72
C LEU A 67 12.11 24.00 -8.70
N THR A 68 12.29 25.09 -9.45
CA THR A 68 11.34 26.21 -9.51
C THR A 68 10.42 26.12 -10.73
N GLY A 69 9.14 26.44 -10.52
CA GLY A 69 8.08 26.25 -11.51
C GLY A 69 7.72 24.78 -11.71
N ARG A 70 6.73 24.50 -12.55
CA ARG A 70 6.23 23.14 -12.79
C ARG A 70 7.11 22.34 -13.74
N LEU A 71 7.54 21.15 -13.32
CA LEU A 71 8.09 20.14 -14.22
C LEU A 71 6.93 19.44 -14.94
N ASP A 72 6.66 19.88 -16.17
CA ASP A 72 5.62 19.31 -17.01
C ASP A 72 6.25 18.50 -18.15
N ILE A 73 6.04 17.19 -18.09
CA ILE A 73 6.39 16.22 -19.13
C ILE A 73 5.17 15.37 -19.49
N GLY A 74 3.96 15.89 -19.29
CA GLY A 74 2.72 15.21 -19.60
C GLY A 74 2.61 14.83 -21.09
N PHE A 75 2.11 13.62 -21.36
CA PHE A 75 1.90 13.06 -22.71
C PHE A 75 3.15 13.04 -23.60
N THR A 76 4.34 13.00 -22.99
CA THR A 76 5.63 12.96 -23.71
C THR A 76 6.32 11.61 -23.57
N GLU A 77 7.37 11.38 -24.37
CA GLU A 77 8.25 10.23 -24.26
C GLU A 77 9.63 10.68 -23.75
N VAL A 78 9.99 10.21 -22.55
CA VAL A 78 11.28 10.45 -21.91
C VAL A 78 12.14 9.20 -22.06
N ALA A 79 13.02 9.23 -23.05
CA ALA A 79 13.86 8.09 -23.44
C ALA A 79 15.03 7.80 -22.48
N VAL A 80 15.23 8.63 -21.45
CA VAL A 80 16.34 8.54 -20.50
C VAL A 80 15.85 8.20 -19.10
N PRO A 81 16.66 7.56 -18.24
CA PRO A 81 16.32 7.41 -16.84
C PRO A 81 16.38 8.76 -16.11
N VAL A 82 15.43 8.98 -15.20
CA VAL A 82 15.34 10.18 -14.36
C VAL A 82 15.62 9.82 -12.91
N ARG A 83 16.64 10.44 -12.33
CA ARG A 83 17.00 10.30 -10.91
C ARG A 83 17.18 11.67 -10.28
N LEU A 84 16.33 11.96 -9.31
CA LEU A 84 16.36 13.17 -8.50
C LEU A 84 16.52 12.74 -7.04
N THR A 85 17.54 13.27 -6.37
CA THR A 85 17.86 12.89 -4.99
C THR A 85 17.97 14.14 -4.12
N ASP A 86 17.32 14.14 -2.96
CA ASP A 86 17.31 15.28 -2.03
C ASP A 86 16.88 16.61 -2.69
N CYS A 87 15.99 16.55 -3.68
CA CYS A 87 15.50 17.73 -4.39
C CYS A 87 14.19 18.25 -3.79
N ARG A 88 13.96 19.56 -3.88
CA ARG A 88 12.72 20.23 -3.48
C ARG A 88 12.00 20.81 -4.69
N PHE A 89 10.68 20.71 -4.73
CA PHE A 89 9.85 21.26 -5.81
C PHE A 89 8.92 22.35 -5.30
N ASP A 90 8.79 23.45 -6.05
CA ASP A 90 7.77 24.48 -5.77
C ASP A 90 6.36 24.05 -6.18
N GLU A 91 6.27 23.28 -7.26
CA GLU A 91 5.01 22.82 -7.85
C GLU A 91 5.02 21.31 -8.09
N ALA A 92 3.85 20.70 -8.10
CA ALA A 92 3.72 19.26 -8.27
C ALA A 92 4.14 18.88 -9.70
N PRO A 93 5.11 17.96 -9.89
CA PRO A 93 5.48 17.48 -11.21
C PRO A 93 4.30 16.80 -11.91
N LEU A 94 4.16 17.05 -13.20
CA LEU A 94 3.12 16.51 -14.06
C LEU A 94 3.73 15.53 -15.08
N LEU A 95 3.39 14.26 -14.92
CA LEU A 95 3.79 13.14 -15.75
C LEU A 95 2.58 12.43 -16.37
N GLN A 96 1.42 13.08 -16.35
CA GLN A 96 0.17 12.52 -16.86
C GLN A 96 0.37 11.95 -18.27
N GLY A 97 0.11 10.66 -18.45
CA GLY A 97 0.22 9.98 -19.75
C GLY A 97 1.64 9.92 -20.33
N ALA A 98 2.66 10.32 -19.57
CA ALA A 98 4.05 10.26 -20.01
C ALA A 98 4.55 8.82 -20.10
N ARG A 99 5.45 8.56 -21.05
CA ARG A 99 6.22 7.32 -21.15
C ARG A 99 7.64 7.58 -20.68
N THR A 100 8.12 6.84 -19.69
CA THR A 100 9.47 7.03 -19.14
C THR A 100 10.18 5.70 -18.95
N ARG A 101 11.51 5.69 -19.04
CA ARG A 101 12.29 4.47 -18.75
C ARG A 101 12.25 4.10 -17.28
N GLU A 102 12.64 5.03 -16.42
CA GLU A 102 12.71 4.89 -14.96
C GLU A 102 12.51 6.28 -14.38
N LEU A 103 11.71 6.37 -13.32
CA LEU A 103 11.58 7.58 -12.50
C LEU A 103 11.97 7.23 -11.08
N ALA A 104 13.03 7.84 -10.57
CA ALA A 104 13.43 7.73 -9.18
C ALA A 104 13.52 9.11 -8.52
N LEU A 105 12.67 9.32 -7.53
CA LEU A 105 12.69 10.41 -6.58
C LEU A 105 13.07 9.80 -5.23
N THR A 106 14.19 10.22 -4.67
CA THR A 106 14.67 9.73 -3.36
C THR A 106 14.96 10.92 -2.45
N GLY A 107 14.46 10.91 -1.22
CA GLY A 107 14.73 12.02 -0.29
C GLY A 107 14.09 13.35 -0.70
N CYS A 108 13.17 13.35 -1.66
CA CYS A 108 12.64 14.58 -2.25
C CYS A 108 11.45 15.15 -1.47
N VAL A 109 11.26 16.47 -1.54
CA VAL A 109 10.10 17.17 -1.01
C VAL A 109 9.28 17.74 -2.15
N LEU A 110 8.03 17.28 -2.29
CA LEU A 110 7.13 17.67 -3.38
C LEU A 110 5.77 18.10 -2.84
N PRO A 111 5.08 19.07 -3.48
CA PRO A 111 3.70 19.40 -3.13
C PRO A 111 2.68 18.40 -3.70
N GLY A 112 3.14 17.35 -4.37
CA GLY A 112 2.36 16.28 -5.00
C GLY A 112 3.15 15.68 -6.18
N LEU A 113 2.64 14.59 -6.75
CA LEU A 113 3.16 13.99 -7.98
C LEU A 113 1.99 13.48 -8.81
N LEU A 114 1.81 14.03 -10.01
CA LEU A 114 0.68 13.72 -10.88
C LEU A 114 1.14 12.80 -12.02
N ALA A 115 1.00 11.48 -11.83
CA ALA A 115 1.43 10.47 -12.79
C ALA A 115 0.28 9.57 -13.27
N ASP A 116 -0.94 10.11 -13.32
CA ASP A 116 -2.09 9.36 -13.83
C ASP A 116 -1.84 8.92 -15.28
N THR A 117 -2.18 7.68 -15.58
CA THR A 117 -2.00 7.05 -16.91
C THR A 117 -0.56 6.95 -17.42
N ALA A 118 0.45 7.33 -16.64
CA ALA A 118 1.84 7.22 -17.03
C ALA A 118 2.27 5.75 -17.26
N GLN A 119 3.23 5.55 -18.14
CA GLN A 119 3.81 4.24 -18.45
C GLN A 119 5.31 4.29 -18.13
N ILE A 120 5.76 3.40 -17.25
CA ILE A 120 7.12 3.35 -16.73
C ILE A 120 7.69 1.98 -17.06
N ASP A 121 8.66 1.94 -17.98
CA ASP A 121 9.22 0.68 -18.50
C ASP A 121 10.02 -0.10 -17.46
N GLY A 122 10.57 0.61 -16.47
CA GLY A 122 11.33 0.07 -15.36
C GLY A 122 10.59 0.29 -14.05
N ARG A 123 11.26 0.94 -13.09
CA ARG A 123 10.73 1.15 -11.74
C ARG A 123 10.24 2.58 -11.55
N LEU A 124 9.23 2.71 -10.70
CA LEU A 124 8.84 3.98 -10.09
C LEU A 124 9.32 3.98 -8.65
N VAL A 125 10.30 4.82 -8.33
CA VAL A 125 10.82 4.98 -6.97
C VAL A 125 10.41 6.36 -6.48
N VAL A 126 9.66 6.40 -5.38
CA VAL A 126 9.33 7.60 -4.60
C VAL A 126 9.58 7.23 -3.15
N SER A 127 10.87 7.08 -2.78
CA SER A 127 11.30 6.58 -1.48
C SER A 127 11.94 7.67 -0.63
N HIS A 128 11.81 7.57 0.69
CA HIS A 128 12.28 8.59 1.64
C HIS A 128 11.74 10.01 1.33
N CYS A 129 10.62 10.12 0.62
CA CYS A 129 10.10 11.40 0.15
C CYS A 129 9.09 11.98 1.14
N THR A 130 8.87 13.29 1.09
CA THR A 130 7.75 13.96 1.75
C THR A 130 6.88 14.66 0.72
N LEU A 131 5.63 14.21 0.61
CA LEU A 131 4.62 14.80 -0.24
C LEU A 131 3.59 15.53 0.62
N THR A 132 3.44 16.84 0.42
CA THR A 132 2.40 17.65 1.11
C THR A 132 1.08 17.72 0.33
N GLY A 133 0.94 16.87 -0.67
CA GLY A 133 -0.25 16.69 -1.50
C GLY A 133 -0.27 15.30 -2.12
N PRO A 134 -1.13 15.05 -3.12
CA PRO A 134 -1.42 13.70 -3.57
C PRO A 134 -0.29 13.09 -4.42
N LEU A 135 -0.12 11.77 -4.30
CA LEU A 135 0.62 10.90 -5.20
C LEU A 135 -0.36 10.19 -6.13
N VAL A 136 -0.61 10.78 -7.31
CA VAL A 136 -1.62 10.27 -8.24
C VAL A 136 -1.01 9.23 -9.17
N LEU A 137 -1.48 8.00 -9.04
CA LEU A 137 -1.04 6.80 -9.77
C LEU A 137 -2.21 6.10 -10.50
N THR A 138 -3.36 6.76 -10.61
CA THR A 138 -4.55 6.21 -11.28
C THR A 138 -4.19 5.74 -12.68
N ARG A 139 -4.44 4.44 -12.95
CA ARG A 139 -4.15 3.77 -14.22
C ARG A 139 -2.69 3.84 -14.68
N VAL A 140 -1.76 4.08 -13.75
CA VAL A 140 -0.32 3.97 -14.05
C VAL A 140 0.01 2.54 -14.44
N GLN A 141 0.98 2.36 -15.34
CA GLN A 141 1.54 1.07 -15.71
C GLN A 141 3.03 1.11 -15.43
N VAL A 142 3.49 0.29 -14.50
CA VAL A 142 4.90 0.13 -14.15
C VAL A 142 5.27 -1.31 -14.44
N ASN A 143 6.22 -1.55 -15.34
CA ASN A 143 6.62 -2.92 -15.70
C ASN A 143 7.48 -3.58 -14.63
N GLY A 144 8.19 -2.79 -13.82
CA GLY A 144 8.91 -3.25 -12.63
C GLY A 144 8.19 -2.87 -11.34
N ASP A 145 8.99 -2.59 -10.31
CA ASP A 145 8.51 -2.30 -8.97
C ASP A 145 8.04 -0.85 -8.81
N VAL A 146 7.09 -0.68 -7.89
CA VAL A 146 6.75 0.61 -7.27
C VAL A 146 7.32 0.62 -5.86
N ASP A 147 8.26 1.53 -5.59
CA ASP A 147 8.94 1.66 -4.30
C ASP A 147 8.55 2.97 -3.62
N LEU A 148 7.73 2.88 -2.58
CA LEU A 148 7.25 3.98 -1.74
C LEU A 148 7.83 3.91 -0.31
N ARG A 149 8.92 3.17 -0.11
CA ARG A 149 9.46 2.93 1.23
C ARG A 149 9.88 4.21 1.92
N ASP A 150 9.60 4.28 3.22
CA ASP A 150 9.94 5.41 4.10
C ASP A 150 9.42 6.77 3.61
N THR A 151 8.37 6.77 2.77
CA THR A 151 7.77 8.00 2.24
C THR A 151 6.59 8.45 3.10
N VAL A 152 6.36 9.76 3.12
CA VAL A 152 5.23 10.38 3.81
C VAL A 152 4.36 11.10 2.79
N VAL A 153 3.06 10.80 2.73
CA VAL A 153 2.09 11.46 1.86
C VAL A 153 0.98 12.06 2.71
N ARG A 154 0.85 13.39 2.68
CA ARG A 154 -0.16 14.13 3.45
C ARG A 154 -1.17 14.81 2.56
N HIS A 155 -2.38 14.26 2.53
CA HIS A 155 -3.54 14.85 1.90
C HIS A 155 -4.84 14.51 2.67
N PRO A 156 -4.95 14.94 3.95
CA PRO A 156 -5.99 14.45 4.86
C PRO A 156 -7.42 14.77 4.44
N ALA A 157 -7.61 15.78 3.57
CA ALA A 157 -8.92 16.18 3.06
C ALA A 157 -9.40 15.36 1.85
N GLY A 158 -8.60 14.42 1.33
CA GLY A 158 -8.90 13.69 0.11
C GLY A 158 -8.17 12.36 -0.05
N GLU A 159 -8.03 11.93 -1.30
CA GLU A 159 -7.24 10.75 -1.66
C GLU A 159 -5.76 11.13 -1.73
N ALA A 160 -4.99 10.66 -0.75
CA ALA A 160 -3.55 10.89 -0.69
C ALA A 160 -2.81 10.08 -1.75
N ILE A 161 -3.23 8.83 -1.98
CA ILE A 161 -2.66 7.98 -3.01
C ILE A 161 -3.81 7.35 -3.83
N PRO A 162 -4.33 8.04 -4.85
CA PRO A 162 -5.23 7.44 -5.83
C PRO A 162 -4.42 6.62 -6.85
N ALA A 163 -4.52 5.30 -6.77
CA ALA A 163 -3.88 4.29 -7.61
C ALA A 163 -4.90 3.34 -8.24
N VAL A 164 -6.11 3.84 -8.53
CA VAL A 164 -7.21 3.06 -9.11
C VAL A 164 -6.77 2.45 -10.44
N HIS A 165 -6.93 1.13 -10.59
CA HIS A 165 -6.50 0.37 -11.76
C HIS A 165 -5.01 0.50 -12.13
N ALA A 166 -4.14 0.81 -11.15
CA ALA A 166 -2.70 0.72 -11.33
C ALA A 166 -2.29 -0.71 -11.70
N ARG A 167 -1.26 -0.84 -12.54
CA ARG A 167 -0.63 -2.13 -12.88
C ARG A 167 0.84 -2.06 -12.51
N VAL A 168 1.27 -2.99 -11.68
CA VAL A 168 2.66 -3.13 -11.24
C VAL A 168 3.14 -4.52 -11.64
N GLY A 169 4.16 -4.57 -12.49
CA GLY A 169 4.71 -5.82 -13.03
C GLY A 169 5.70 -6.52 -12.10
N GLY A 170 6.16 -5.82 -11.05
CA GLY A 170 6.91 -6.39 -9.92
C GLY A 170 6.21 -6.12 -8.59
N ASP A 171 7.00 -5.75 -7.59
CA ASP A 171 6.51 -5.54 -6.23
C ASP A 171 5.98 -4.12 -6.00
N ALA A 172 5.00 -3.99 -5.10
CA ALA A 172 4.59 -2.70 -4.54
C ALA A 172 5.13 -2.59 -3.11
N LEU A 173 6.32 -2.01 -2.98
CA LEU A 173 7.07 -1.91 -1.72
C LEU A 173 6.69 -0.63 -0.98
N CYS A 174 5.92 -0.75 0.11
CA CYS A 174 5.42 0.37 0.90
C CYS A 174 5.85 0.29 2.37
N ALA A 175 6.99 -0.36 2.64
CA ALA A 175 7.50 -0.47 4.00
C ALA A 175 7.71 0.91 4.65
N ASN A 176 7.25 1.09 5.89
CA ASN A 176 7.25 2.33 6.66
C ASN A 176 6.56 3.53 5.97
N LEU A 177 5.70 3.30 4.97
CA LEU A 177 4.91 4.35 4.33
C LEU A 177 3.95 4.99 5.34
N ALA A 178 3.94 6.32 5.43
CA ALA A 178 2.98 7.07 6.24
C ALA A 178 2.00 7.85 5.35
N VAL A 179 0.70 7.58 5.49
CA VAL A 179 -0.35 8.22 4.69
C VAL A 179 -1.36 8.90 5.59
N GLU A 180 -1.57 10.21 5.38
CA GLU A 180 -2.70 10.96 5.95
C GLU A 180 -3.69 11.28 4.83
N GLY A 181 -4.88 10.68 4.88
CA GLY A 181 -5.85 10.63 3.77
C GLY A 181 -6.02 9.21 3.23
N THR A 182 -6.84 9.07 2.18
CA THR A 182 -7.17 7.73 1.64
C THR A 182 -6.05 7.20 0.74
N PHE A 183 -5.61 5.95 0.95
CA PHE A 183 -4.86 5.16 -0.04
C PHE A 183 -5.84 4.25 -0.80
N ARG A 184 -6.14 4.59 -2.05
CA ARG A 184 -7.11 3.87 -2.89
C ARG A 184 -6.43 3.20 -4.06
N LEU A 185 -6.53 1.88 -4.17
CA LEU A 185 -6.00 1.06 -5.25
C LEU A 185 -7.03 0.07 -5.80
N SER A 186 -8.31 0.47 -5.79
CA SER A 186 -9.42 -0.35 -6.26
C SER A 186 -9.17 -0.84 -7.69
N GLY A 187 -9.31 -2.15 -7.90
CA GLY A 187 -9.12 -2.80 -9.19
C GLY A 187 -7.70 -2.78 -9.73
N ALA A 188 -6.68 -2.51 -8.90
CA ALA A 188 -5.27 -2.61 -9.27
C ALA A 188 -4.80 -4.08 -9.41
N SER A 189 -3.71 -4.29 -10.14
CA SER A 189 -3.03 -5.58 -10.27
C SER A 189 -1.54 -5.44 -9.96
N ILE A 190 -1.04 -6.28 -9.06
CA ILE A 190 0.36 -6.37 -8.66
C ILE A 190 0.81 -7.80 -8.95
N GLU A 191 1.80 -7.95 -9.84
CA GLU A 191 2.32 -9.27 -10.24
C GLU A 191 3.36 -9.83 -9.26
N GLY A 192 3.84 -9.01 -8.31
CA GLY A 192 4.67 -9.43 -7.19
C GLY A 192 3.95 -9.32 -5.84
N GLU A 193 4.72 -8.99 -4.79
CA GLU A 193 4.24 -8.75 -3.43
C GLU A 193 3.65 -7.35 -3.26
N PHE A 194 2.62 -7.23 -2.41
CA PHE A 194 2.18 -5.94 -1.88
C PHE A 194 2.58 -5.83 -0.40
N ASP A 195 3.67 -5.11 -0.15
CA ASP A 195 4.29 -5.00 1.17
C ASP A 195 3.95 -3.65 1.84
N LEU A 196 3.32 -3.72 3.01
CA LEU A 196 2.97 -2.61 3.90
C LEU A 196 3.59 -2.78 5.30
N GLU A 197 4.70 -3.51 5.42
CA GLU A 197 5.45 -3.65 6.68
C GLU A 197 5.69 -2.28 7.33
N GLY A 198 5.35 -2.12 8.62
CA GLY A 198 5.56 -0.87 9.35
C GLY A 198 4.75 0.34 8.85
N ALA A 199 3.89 0.21 7.84
CA ALA A 199 3.15 1.35 7.29
C ALA A 199 2.09 1.88 8.28
N SER A 200 1.81 3.18 8.23
CA SER A 200 0.80 3.86 9.04
C SER A 200 -0.17 4.63 8.17
N LEU A 201 -1.42 4.15 8.09
CA LEU A 201 -2.48 4.73 7.26
C LEU A 201 -3.52 5.41 8.15
N ARG A 202 -3.78 6.71 7.93
CA ARG A 202 -4.68 7.50 8.78
C ARG A 202 -5.72 8.23 7.94
N ALA A 203 -6.96 7.76 8.04
CA ALA A 203 -8.16 8.41 7.53
C ALA A 203 -9.32 8.18 8.52
N PRO A 204 -9.30 8.83 9.71
CA PRO A 204 -10.31 8.62 10.74
C PRO A 204 -11.73 8.91 10.22
N GLY A 205 -12.65 7.96 10.44
CA GLY A 205 -14.02 8.03 9.91
C GLY A 205 -14.14 7.84 8.39
N GLY A 206 -13.03 7.57 7.69
CA GLY A 206 -12.96 7.31 6.26
C GLY A 206 -12.34 5.95 5.93
N HIS A 207 -11.78 5.83 4.73
CA HIS A 207 -11.10 4.64 4.25
C HIS A 207 -9.58 4.86 4.32
N ALA A 208 -8.92 4.17 5.25
CA ALA A 208 -7.46 4.23 5.34
C ALA A 208 -6.82 3.52 4.14
N LEU A 209 -7.40 2.38 3.75
CA LEU A 209 -7.00 1.60 2.57
C LEU A 209 -8.24 1.08 1.83
N ASP A 210 -8.36 1.40 0.54
CA ASP A 210 -9.39 0.88 -0.36
C ASP A 210 -8.72 0.03 -1.44
N ALA A 211 -8.65 -1.28 -1.21
CA ALA A 211 -8.12 -2.29 -2.11
C ALA A 211 -9.24 -3.18 -2.70
N TYR A 212 -10.42 -2.60 -2.94
CA TYR A 212 -11.57 -3.29 -3.53
C TYR A 212 -11.21 -3.94 -4.89
N HIS A 213 -11.46 -5.24 -5.07
CA HIS A 213 -11.10 -6.02 -6.27
C HIS A 213 -9.61 -5.95 -6.70
N ILE A 214 -8.68 -5.79 -5.76
CA ILE A 214 -7.26 -5.90 -6.07
C ILE A 214 -6.89 -7.34 -6.45
N ARG A 215 -5.89 -7.50 -7.33
CA ARG A 215 -5.20 -8.77 -7.56
C ARG A 215 -3.73 -8.65 -7.15
N VAL A 216 -3.27 -9.58 -6.32
CA VAL A 216 -1.86 -9.71 -5.93
C VAL A 216 -1.43 -11.14 -6.25
N ALA A 217 -0.41 -11.29 -7.08
CA ALA A 217 0.04 -12.60 -7.53
C ALA A 217 0.94 -13.31 -6.51
N GLU A 218 1.49 -12.57 -5.54
CA GLU A 218 2.22 -13.14 -4.40
C GLU A 218 1.52 -12.80 -3.07
N ASP A 219 2.27 -12.36 -2.06
CA ASP A 219 1.79 -12.09 -0.71
C ASP A 219 1.24 -10.65 -0.57
N PHE A 220 0.26 -10.47 0.32
CA PHE A 220 -0.21 -9.16 0.81
C PHE A 220 0.22 -9.05 2.27
N THR A 221 1.23 -8.24 2.54
CA THR A 221 1.92 -8.21 3.83
C THR A 221 1.64 -6.93 4.58
N CYS A 222 1.08 -7.02 5.78
CA CYS A 222 0.87 -5.91 6.72
C CYS A 222 1.53 -6.21 8.08
N HIS A 223 2.68 -6.86 8.09
CA HIS A 223 3.38 -7.17 9.32
C HIS A 223 4.90 -7.23 9.16
N PRO A 224 5.65 -7.01 10.25
CA PRO A 224 5.20 -6.46 11.54
C PRO A 224 4.88 -4.95 11.47
N GLY A 225 4.27 -4.42 12.53
CA GLY A 225 4.25 -2.97 12.77
C GLY A 225 3.22 -2.13 12.00
N PHE A 226 2.43 -2.73 11.11
CA PHE A 226 1.37 -2.02 10.39
C PHE A 226 0.31 -1.42 11.33
N SER A 227 -0.17 -0.22 11.00
CA SER A 227 -1.26 0.42 11.70
C SER A 227 -2.22 1.15 10.75
N ALA A 228 -3.52 1.07 11.05
CA ALA A 228 -4.55 1.78 10.31
C ALA A 228 -5.58 2.41 11.25
N GLU A 229 -5.88 3.69 11.00
CA GLU A 229 -6.99 4.43 11.61
C GLU A 229 -8.01 4.78 10.51
N GLY A 230 -9.19 4.19 10.57
CA GLY A 230 -10.18 4.16 9.48
C GLY A 230 -10.39 2.74 8.95
N ARG A 231 -11.29 2.59 7.98
CA ARG A 231 -11.64 1.27 7.40
C ARG A 231 -10.58 0.81 6.40
N ILE A 232 -10.24 -0.48 6.44
CA ILE A 232 -9.55 -1.21 5.37
C ILE A 232 -10.57 -2.03 4.58
N ILE A 233 -10.59 -1.87 3.26
CA ILE A 233 -11.47 -2.61 2.35
C ILE A 233 -10.62 -3.50 1.45
N LEU A 234 -10.81 -4.81 1.55
CA LEU A 234 -10.25 -5.85 0.68
C LEU A 234 -11.35 -6.59 -0.10
N SER A 235 -12.60 -6.15 -0.04
CA SER A 235 -13.74 -6.88 -0.63
C SER A 235 -13.51 -7.21 -2.11
N GLY A 236 -13.71 -8.48 -2.47
CA GLY A 236 -13.45 -9.02 -3.81
C GLY A 236 -11.98 -9.19 -4.20
N ALA A 237 -11.03 -9.01 -3.27
CA ALA A 237 -9.61 -9.21 -3.54
C ALA A 237 -9.27 -10.67 -3.85
N THR A 238 -8.27 -10.87 -4.72
CA THR A 238 -7.65 -12.17 -4.96
C THR A 238 -6.16 -12.07 -4.69
N VAL A 239 -5.68 -12.88 -3.75
CA VAL A 239 -4.26 -12.96 -3.37
C VAL A 239 -3.81 -14.40 -3.57
N ALA A 240 -2.87 -14.64 -4.48
CA ALA A 240 -2.52 -16.01 -4.86
C ALA A 240 -1.74 -16.74 -3.76
N ALA A 241 -1.05 -16.00 -2.90
CA ALA A 241 -0.28 -16.54 -1.79
C ALA A 241 -0.99 -16.28 -0.45
N ALA A 242 -0.42 -15.52 0.48
CA ALA A 242 -0.96 -15.26 1.81
C ALA A 242 -1.35 -13.79 2.02
N VAL A 243 -2.27 -13.56 2.94
CA VAL A 243 -2.60 -12.23 3.49
C VAL A 243 -2.20 -12.23 4.96
N GLY A 244 -1.34 -11.31 5.38
CA GLY A 244 -0.80 -11.27 6.74
C GLY A 244 -1.03 -9.94 7.45
N PHE A 245 -1.60 -9.99 8.65
CA PHE A 245 -1.83 -8.85 9.57
C PHE A 245 -1.23 -9.09 10.96
N CYS A 246 -0.26 -10.00 11.07
CA CYS A 246 0.35 -10.38 12.34
C CYS A 246 0.87 -9.18 13.14
N GLY A 247 0.36 -8.99 14.36
CA GLY A 247 0.80 -7.87 15.20
C GLY A 247 0.33 -6.48 14.75
N ALA A 248 -0.55 -6.38 13.74
CA ALA A 248 -1.08 -5.11 13.27
C ALA A 248 -2.01 -4.43 14.28
N ARG A 249 -2.21 -3.11 14.12
CA ARG A 249 -3.16 -2.33 14.93
C ARG A 249 -4.20 -1.66 14.03
N LEU A 250 -5.44 -2.12 14.11
CA LEU A 250 -6.55 -1.61 13.29
C LEU A 250 -7.57 -0.90 14.18
N SER A 251 -7.96 0.31 13.82
CA SER A 251 -8.88 1.12 14.61
C SER A 251 -9.90 1.83 13.73
N ASN A 252 -11.17 1.43 13.86
CA ASN A 252 -12.32 2.17 13.37
C ASN A 252 -13.50 1.96 14.36
N PRO A 253 -13.47 2.58 15.55
CA PRO A 253 -14.39 2.27 16.63
C PRO A 253 -15.85 2.56 16.25
N GLY A 254 -16.74 1.62 16.53
CA GLY A 254 -18.18 1.71 16.22
C GLY A 254 -18.54 1.41 14.76
N ASP A 255 -17.57 1.03 13.93
CA ASP A 255 -17.76 0.61 12.54
C ASP A 255 -16.78 -0.54 12.18
N ILE A 256 -16.71 -0.92 10.91
CA ILE A 256 -15.84 -1.98 10.40
C ILE A 256 -14.40 -1.44 10.27
N ALA A 257 -13.45 -2.09 10.94
CA ALA A 257 -12.02 -1.82 10.80
C ALA A 257 -11.41 -2.58 9.62
N LEU A 258 -11.80 -3.85 9.42
CA LEU A 258 -11.35 -4.69 8.31
C LEU A 258 -12.55 -5.34 7.61
N GLU A 259 -12.75 -4.97 6.35
CA GLU A 259 -13.76 -5.54 5.47
C GLU A 259 -13.07 -6.38 4.38
N ALA A 260 -13.22 -7.70 4.44
CA ALA A 260 -12.71 -8.63 3.43
C ALA A 260 -13.85 -9.58 3.04
N VAL A 261 -14.85 -9.05 2.33
CA VAL A 261 -16.00 -9.82 1.84
C VAL A 261 -15.67 -10.45 0.49
N ASP A 262 -16.02 -11.71 0.29
CA ASP A 262 -15.80 -12.46 -0.96
C ASP A 262 -14.33 -12.44 -1.43
N VAL A 263 -13.38 -12.52 -0.49
CA VAL A 263 -11.95 -12.57 -0.78
C VAL A 263 -11.51 -14.00 -1.10
N THR A 264 -10.56 -14.16 -2.02
CA THR A 264 -9.90 -15.44 -2.29
C THR A 264 -8.41 -15.35 -1.95
N VAL A 265 -7.96 -16.20 -1.03
CA VAL A 265 -6.55 -16.31 -0.62
C VAL A 265 -6.05 -17.72 -0.90
N GLY A 266 -5.00 -17.86 -1.72
CA GLY A 266 -4.52 -19.19 -2.15
C GLY A 266 -3.91 -20.02 -1.02
N ARG A 267 -3.32 -19.36 -0.01
CA ARG A 267 -2.71 -20.00 1.17
C ARG A 267 -3.41 -19.54 2.45
N ASN A 268 -2.75 -18.69 3.24
CA ASN A 268 -3.13 -18.36 4.61
C ASN A 268 -3.71 -16.96 4.66
N PHE A 269 -4.73 -16.77 5.49
CA PHE A 269 -5.15 -15.45 5.96
C PHE A 269 -4.79 -15.38 7.44
N ASP A 270 -3.62 -14.83 7.72
CA ASP A 270 -3.04 -14.76 9.06
C ASP A 270 -3.36 -13.42 9.72
N LEU A 271 -4.30 -13.44 10.66
CA LEU A 271 -4.70 -12.34 11.51
C LEU A 271 -4.20 -12.57 12.95
N GLY A 272 -3.24 -13.48 13.14
CA GLY A 272 -2.78 -13.93 14.45
C GLY A 272 -1.65 -13.09 15.07
N LEU A 273 -0.98 -13.69 16.05
CA LEU A 273 0.29 -13.24 16.65
C LEU A 273 0.29 -11.75 17.08
N GLY A 274 -0.77 -11.34 17.80
CA GLY A 274 -0.83 -10.03 18.44
C GLY A 274 -1.55 -8.93 17.65
N LEU A 275 -2.31 -9.27 16.61
CA LEU A 275 -3.27 -8.34 15.99
C LEU A 275 -4.17 -7.71 17.07
N THR A 276 -4.38 -6.40 16.98
CA THR A 276 -5.34 -5.67 17.82
C THR A 276 -6.32 -4.92 16.94
N VAL A 277 -7.62 -5.11 17.19
CA VAL A 277 -8.71 -4.46 16.43
C VAL A 277 -9.69 -3.77 17.38
N ASP A 278 -9.89 -2.47 17.21
CA ASP A 278 -11.03 -1.71 17.74
C ASP A 278 -11.98 -1.37 16.59
N GLY A 279 -13.06 -2.12 16.45
CA GLY A 279 -13.91 -2.15 15.27
C GLY A 279 -14.26 -3.59 14.86
N ALA A 280 -15.17 -3.74 13.89
CA ALA A 280 -15.55 -5.05 13.39
C ALA A 280 -14.56 -5.60 12.33
N VAL A 281 -14.40 -6.92 12.31
CA VAL A 281 -13.73 -7.69 11.24
C VAL A 281 -14.78 -8.52 10.50
N LYS A 282 -14.86 -8.34 9.17
CA LYS A 282 -15.85 -9.03 8.34
C LYS A 282 -15.15 -9.82 7.24
N LEU A 283 -15.23 -11.15 7.30
CA LEU A 283 -14.66 -12.10 6.32
C LEU A 283 -15.74 -12.89 5.56
N ASP A 284 -16.95 -12.35 5.47
CA ASP A 284 -18.09 -13.06 4.87
C ASP A 284 -17.79 -13.52 3.44
N GLY A 285 -18.11 -14.79 3.12
CA GLY A 285 -17.89 -15.37 1.79
C GLY A 285 -16.43 -15.60 1.41
N THR A 286 -15.47 -15.31 2.30
CA THR A 286 -14.04 -15.46 2.01
C THR A 286 -13.62 -16.93 1.93
N HIS A 287 -12.77 -17.23 0.95
CA HIS A 287 -12.18 -18.55 0.72
C HIS A 287 -10.68 -18.49 1.02
N VAL A 288 -10.23 -19.27 1.99
CA VAL A 288 -8.83 -19.39 2.40
C VAL A 288 -8.35 -20.79 2.07
N GLY A 289 -7.32 -20.90 1.23
CA GLY A 289 -6.86 -22.18 0.72
C GLY A 289 -6.28 -23.11 1.77
N THR A 290 -5.70 -22.57 2.85
CA THR A 290 -5.08 -23.34 3.93
C THR A 290 -5.61 -22.88 5.29
N GLU A 291 -4.96 -21.94 5.96
CA GLU A 291 -5.28 -21.57 7.34
C GLU A 291 -5.86 -20.15 7.43
N LEU A 292 -7.00 -20.03 8.13
CA LEU A 292 -7.50 -18.77 8.66
C LEU A 292 -7.16 -18.69 10.16
N SER A 293 -6.28 -17.79 10.57
CA SER A 293 -5.79 -17.73 11.95
C SER A 293 -6.13 -16.41 12.63
N PHE A 294 -6.72 -16.49 13.82
CA PHE A 294 -6.91 -15.40 14.78
C PHE A 294 -6.13 -15.64 16.07
N ARG A 295 -5.12 -16.52 16.02
CA ARG A 295 -4.34 -16.90 17.19
C ARG A 295 -3.77 -15.68 17.90
N ASP A 296 -3.98 -15.55 19.20
CA ASP A 296 -3.46 -14.43 20.01
C ASP A 296 -3.92 -13.02 19.56
N ALA A 297 -4.92 -12.93 18.69
CA ALA A 297 -5.55 -11.67 18.32
C ALA A 297 -6.42 -11.12 19.46
N GLU A 298 -6.56 -9.79 19.51
CA GLU A 298 -7.55 -9.09 20.33
C GLU A 298 -8.55 -8.36 19.45
N LEU A 299 -9.82 -8.75 19.57
CA LEU A 299 -10.92 -8.14 18.85
C LEU A 299 -11.83 -7.44 19.85
N THR A 300 -12.10 -6.16 19.63
CA THR A 300 -12.97 -5.35 20.47
C THR A 300 -13.96 -4.57 19.60
N HIS A 301 -15.23 -4.65 19.94
CA HIS A 301 -16.29 -3.90 19.28
C HIS A 301 -17.45 -3.76 20.29
N LYS A 302 -17.65 -2.55 20.82
CA LYS A 302 -18.52 -2.32 21.99
C LYS A 302 -19.99 -2.72 21.77
N ASP A 303 -20.47 -2.70 20.54
CA ASP A 303 -21.87 -2.97 20.22
C ASP A 303 -22.01 -3.72 18.88
N GLY A 304 -22.18 -5.04 18.91
CA GLY A 304 -22.54 -5.83 17.73
C GLY A 304 -21.60 -7.00 17.41
N THR A 305 -21.42 -7.27 16.11
CA THR A 305 -20.57 -8.36 15.63
C THR A 305 -19.12 -7.91 15.50
N ALA A 306 -18.26 -8.36 16.42
CA ALA A 306 -16.83 -8.10 16.35
C ALA A 306 -16.15 -8.91 15.24
N LEU A 307 -16.61 -10.13 15.00
CA LEU A 307 -16.09 -11.01 13.96
C LEU A 307 -17.21 -11.69 13.19
N SER A 308 -17.30 -11.44 11.89
CA SER A 308 -18.21 -12.13 10.98
C SER A 308 -17.40 -13.04 10.05
N LEU A 309 -17.74 -14.33 10.05
CA LEU A 309 -17.18 -15.40 9.24
C LEU A 309 -18.29 -16.08 8.41
N ARG A 310 -19.33 -15.33 8.02
CA ARG A 310 -20.52 -15.96 7.42
C ARG A 310 -20.16 -16.55 6.07
N ALA A 311 -20.47 -17.82 5.86
CA ALA A 311 -20.12 -18.55 4.64
C ALA A 311 -18.61 -18.57 4.30
N THR A 312 -17.74 -18.24 5.26
CA THR A 312 -16.28 -18.35 5.11
C THR A 312 -15.87 -19.82 4.98
N GLN A 313 -14.86 -20.11 4.17
CA GLN A 313 -14.32 -21.45 3.94
C GLN A 313 -12.82 -21.48 4.18
N ALA A 314 -12.33 -22.44 4.97
CA ALA A 314 -10.90 -22.66 5.20
C ALA A 314 -10.62 -24.13 5.55
N ARG A 315 -9.42 -24.66 5.20
CA ARG A 315 -9.02 -26.03 5.59
C ARG A 315 -8.65 -26.12 7.06
N GLU A 316 -8.08 -25.06 7.60
CA GLU A 316 -7.75 -24.92 9.01
C GLU A 316 -8.27 -23.57 9.52
N THR A 317 -8.77 -23.54 10.74
CA THR A 317 -9.28 -22.30 11.35
C THR A 317 -8.86 -22.25 12.81
N ASP A 318 -8.03 -21.28 13.16
CA ASP A 318 -7.60 -21.05 14.54
C ASP A 318 -8.35 -19.86 15.14
N LEU A 319 -9.25 -20.15 16.09
CA LEU A 319 -10.05 -19.15 16.80
C LEU A 319 -9.54 -18.89 18.23
N ARG A 320 -8.31 -19.31 18.55
CA ARG A 320 -7.72 -19.09 19.88
C ARG A 320 -7.18 -17.67 20.02
N THR A 321 -8.10 -16.71 20.16
CA THR A 321 -7.78 -15.31 20.47
C THR A 321 -7.08 -15.19 21.82
N ARG A 322 -6.41 -14.06 22.08
CA ARG A 322 -5.67 -13.84 23.33
C ARG A 322 -6.56 -13.76 24.57
N ARG A 323 -7.82 -13.35 24.37
CA ARG A 323 -8.89 -13.31 25.37
C ARG A 323 -10.23 -13.57 24.69
N PRO A 324 -11.26 -13.98 25.44
CA PRO A 324 -12.62 -14.04 24.93
C PRO A 324 -13.01 -12.75 24.21
N VAL A 325 -13.65 -12.88 23.06
CA VAL A 325 -14.28 -11.76 22.37
C VAL A 325 -15.58 -11.43 23.12
N ASP A 326 -15.63 -10.26 23.75
CA ASP A 326 -16.81 -9.78 24.48
C ASP A 326 -17.82 -9.08 23.55
N ALA A 327 -18.20 -9.80 22.50
CA ALA A 327 -19.10 -9.36 21.43
C ALA A 327 -19.57 -10.59 20.63
N VAL A 328 -20.38 -10.37 19.59
CA VAL A 328 -20.87 -11.46 18.74
C VAL A 328 -19.75 -11.93 17.78
N VAL A 329 -19.56 -13.25 17.73
CA VAL A 329 -18.85 -13.93 16.64
C VAL A 329 -19.88 -14.70 15.81
N ASP A 330 -20.04 -14.33 14.54
CA ASP A 330 -21.03 -14.91 13.64
C ASP A 330 -20.36 -15.79 12.59
N ALA A 331 -20.44 -17.11 12.74
CA ALA A 331 -19.88 -18.08 11.80
C ALA A 331 -20.98 -18.85 11.04
N ARG A 332 -22.17 -18.27 10.90
CA ARG A 332 -23.29 -18.95 10.22
C ARG A 332 -22.93 -19.34 8.79
N ASN A 333 -23.30 -20.55 8.39
CA ASN A 333 -23.00 -21.14 7.08
C ASN A 333 -21.50 -21.34 6.78
N ALA A 334 -20.60 -21.13 7.75
CA ALA A 334 -19.17 -21.32 7.54
C ALA A 334 -18.81 -22.80 7.34
N ARG A 335 -17.75 -23.06 6.56
CA ARG A 335 -17.17 -24.40 6.37
C ARG A 335 -15.72 -24.38 6.85
N LEU A 336 -15.49 -24.85 8.06
CA LEU A 336 -14.20 -24.75 8.75
C LEU A 336 -13.59 -26.16 8.85
N GLY A 337 -12.46 -26.46 8.24
CA GLY A 337 -11.91 -27.83 8.26
C GLY A 337 -11.46 -28.27 9.67
N THR A 338 -10.17 -28.18 9.98
CA THR A 338 -9.69 -28.39 11.35
C THR A 338 -9.89 -27.11 12.15
N LEU A 339 -10.78 -27.19 13.15
CA LEU A 339 -11.05 -26.08 14.07
C LEU A 339 -10.16 -26.19 15.31
N TYR A 340 -9.37 -25.16 15.54
CA TYR A 340 -8.60 -24.96 16.77
C TYR A 340 -9.35 -23.95 17.65
N ASP A 341 -9.75 -24.41 18.83
CA ASP A 341 -10.44 -23.59 19.82
C ASP A 341 -9.92 -23.90 21.24
N ALA A 342 -10.22 -23.02 22.19
CA ALA A 342 -9.89 -23.18 23.60
C ALA A 342 -11.02 -22.61 24.45
N GLN A 343 -11.40 -23.30 25.53
CA GLN A 343 -12.53 -22.90 26.37
C GLN A 343 -12.30 -21.51 27.00
N GLU A 344 -11.04 -21.20 27.28
CA GLU A 344 -10.57 -19.97 27.89
C GLU A 344 -10.74 -18.76 26.97
N THR A 345 -10.93 -18.96 25.67
CA THR A 345 -10.97 -17.91 24.64
C THR A 345 -12.30 -17.87 23.90
N TRP A 346 -13.29 -18.70 24.28
CA TRP A 346 -14.60 -18.71 23.63
C TRP A 346 -15.34 -17.36 23.78
N PRO A 347 -15.94 -16.84 22.70
CA PRO A 347 -16.63 -15.55 22.70
C PRO A 347 -17.93 -15.58 23.52
N THR A 348 -18.43 -14.41 23.90
CA THR A 348 -19.65 -14.27 24.71
C THR A 348 -20.91 -14.76 23.97
N ASP A 349 -21.10 -14.34 22.70
CA ASP A 349 -22.16 -14.83 21.80
C ASP A 349 -21.51 -15.45 20.55
N LEU A 350 -21.87 -16.69 20.26
CA LEU A 350 -21.33 -17.45 19.12
C LEU A 350 -22.47 -17.99 18.28
N ARG A 351 -22.59 -17.53 17.03
CA ARG A 351 -23.66 -17.96 16.12
C ARG A 351 -23.14 -18.97 15.10
N LEU A 352 -23.70 -20.18 15.15
CA LEU A 352 -23.22 -21.34 14.37
C LEU A 352 -24.30 -21.97 13.48
N ALA A 353 -25.44 -21.30 13.25
CA ALA A 353 -26.48 -21.85 12.40
C ALA A 353 -25.91 -22.25 11.03
N ASP A 354 -26.10 -23.52 10.67
CA ASP A 354 -25.61 -24.16 9.44
C ASP A 354 -24.08 -24.14 9.25
N ALA A 355 -23.31 -23.87 10.31
CA ALA A 355 -21.87 -23.99 10.28
C ALA A 355 -21.45 -25.48 10.33
N THR A 356 -20.46 -25.85 9.53
CA THR A 356 -19.90 -27.20 9.50
C THR A 356 -18.41 -27.19 9.81
N TYR A 357 -17.93 -28.25 10.47
CA TYR A 357 -16.51 -28.50 10.62
C TYR A 357 -16.13 -29.97 10.38
N GLU A 358 -14.86 -30.21 10.03
CA GLU A 358 -14.36 -31.57 9.74
C GLU A 358 -13.74 -32.22 10.99
N THR A 359 -12.81 -31.52 11.65
CA THR A 359 -12.07 -32.05 12.81
C THR A 359 -11.95 -30.99 13.90
N LEU A 360 -11.97 -31.41 15.16
CA LEU A 360 -11.59 -30.56 16.30
C LEU A 360 -10.16 -30.91 16.68
N ALA A 361 -9.25 -29.93 16.66
CA ALA A 361 -7.84 -30.16 16.94
C ALA A 361 -7.60 -30.71 18.36
N PHE A 362 -8.43 -30.31 19.32
CA PHE A 362 -8.38 -30.79 20.70
C PHE A 362 -9.75 -31.34 21.13
N PRO A 363 -9.87 -32.65 21.40
CA PRO A 363 -11.12 -33.24 21.83
C PRO A 363 -11.45 -32.76 23.25
N LEU A 364 -12.68 -32.27 23.44
CA LEU A 364 -13.24 -31.95 24.76
C LEU A 364 -14.37 -32.96 25.08
N PRO A 365 -14.62 -33.25 26.37
CA PRO A 365 -15.82 -33.98 26.78
C PRO A 365 -17.10 -33.38 26.20
N ALA A 366 -18.06 -34.23 25.82
CA ALA A 366 -19.32 -33.80 25.21
C ALA A 366 -20.05 -32.71 26.02
N ALA A 367 -20.03 -32.79 27.35
CA ALA A 367 -20.64 -31.81 28.24
C ALA A 367 -20.04 -30.39 28.09
N GLN A 368 -18.73 -30.29 27.82
CA GLN A 368 -18.06 -29.01 27.58
C GLN A 368 -18.40 -28.48 26.17
N ARG A 369 -18.47 -29.34 25.15
CA ARG A 369 -18.87 -28.96 23.79
C ARG A 369 -20.33 -28.49 23.71
N VAL A 370 -21.24 -29.08 24.48
CA VAL A 370 -22.63 -28.59 24.57
C VAL A 370 -22.68 -27.15 25.11
N ARG A 371 -21.80 -26.77 26.03
CA ARG A 371 -21.71 -25.38 26.51
C ARG A 371 -21.23 -24.42 25.43
N TRP A 372 -20.33 -24.86 24.55
CA TRP A 372 -19.87 -24.08 23.41
C TRP A 372 -21.03 -23.74 22.45
N ILE A 373 -21.79 -24.75 22.05
CA ILE A 373 -22.91 -24.60 21.08
C ILE A 373 -24.04 -23.74 21.66
N ARG A 374 -24.35 -23.89 22.96
CA ARG A 374 -25.43 -23.16 23.64
C ARG A 374 -25.18 -21.65 23.79
N ARG A 375 -24.00 -21.15 23.42
CA ARG A 375 -23.71 -19.70 23.40
C ARG A 375 -24.42 -18.97 22.25
N THR A 376 -25.07 -19.70 21.35
CA THR A 376 -25.91 -19.10 20.29
C THR A 376 -27.12 -18.44 20.93
N THR A 377 -27.16 -17.10 20.93
CA THR A 377 -28.40 -16.37 21.17
C THR A 377 -29.00 -15.88 19.86
N GLY A 378 -30.03 -16.61 19.38
CA GLY A 378 -30.93 -16.16 18.29
C GLY A 378 -30.34 -16.18 16.89
#